data_AF-W0DC11-F1
#
_entry.id   AF-W0DC11-F1
#
_cell.length_a   1.000
_cell.length_b   1.000
_cell.length_c   1.000
_cell.angle_alpha   90.00
_cell.angle_beta   90.00
_cell.angle_gamma   90.00
#
_symmetry.space_group_name_H-M   'P 1'
#
loop_
_entity.id
_entity.type
_entity.pdbx_description
1 polymer ?
#
loop_
_entity_poly.entity_id
_entity_poly.type
_entity_poly.pdbx_seq_one_letter_code
_entity_poly.pdbx_strand_id
1 'polypeptide(L)' 'MLKKVKHYLFQFLSFVLVAYGFYLLFLLLLDTFLRINRTLAFPISALITLVLIALTVLYYVKHKRLPL' A
#
# COMPACT_ATOMS: atom_id res chain seq x y z
N MET A 1 18.75 -1.21 24.99
CA MET A 1 18.78 -0.54 23.66
C MET A 1 18.49 -1.49 22.48
N LEU A 2 19.12 -2.67 22.39
CA LEU A 2 18.97 -3.58 21.24
C LEU A 2 17.51 -3.98 20.88
N LYS A 3 16.65 -4.22 21.89
CA LYS A 3 15.24 -4.62 21.65
C LYS A 3 14.42 -3.52 20.97
N LYS A 4 14.66 -2.24 21.30
CA LYS A 4 13.97 -1.10 20.67
C LYS A 4 14.38 -0.94 19.21
N VAL A 5 15.68 -1.03 18.91
CA VAL A 5 16.21 -0.92 17.54
C VAL A 5 15.64 -2.01 16.62
N LYS A 6 15.61 -3.26 17.08
CA LYS A 6 14.99 -4.36 16.33
C LYS A 6 13.50 -4.10 16.07
N HIS A 7 12.77 -3.62 17.08
CA HIS A 7 11.34 -3.33 16.94
C HIS A 7 11.08 -2.27 15.86
N TYR A 8 11.80 -1.15 15.88
CA TYR A 8 11.69 -0.11 14.86
C TYR A 8 12.08 -0.61 13.46
N LEU A 9 13.12 -1.44 13.35
CA LEU A 9 13.54 -2.03 12.08
C LEU A 9 12.44 -2.93 11.48
N PHE A 10 11.83 -3.80 12.29
CA PHE A 10 10.72 -4.65 11.85
C PHE A 10 9.47 -3.84 11.50
N GLN A 11 9.23 -2.74 12.21
CA GLN A 11 8.11 -1.86 11.94
C GLN A 11 8.29 -1.11 10.62
N PHE A 12 9.50 -0.59 10.37
CA PHE A 12 9.86 0.03 9.08
C PHE A 12 9.75 -0.97 7.93
N LEU A 13 10.32 -2.17 8.10
CA LEU A 13 10.26 -3.23 7.09
C LEU A 13 8.81 -3.59 6.77
N SER A 14 7.96 -3.70 7.80
CA SER A 14 6.53 -3.99 7.63
C SER A 14 5.82 -2.88 6.85
N PHE A 15 6.13 -1.62 7.13
CA PHE A 15 5.58 -0.48 6.39
C PHE A 15 6.00 -0.50 4.92
N VAL A 16 7.29 -0.77 4.65
CA VAL A 16 7.81 -0.91 3.29
C VAL A 16 7.14 -2.07 2.56
N LEU A 17 6.92 -3.20 3.24
CA LEU A 17 6.25 -4.36 2.66
C LEU A 17 4.80 -4.05 2.27
N VAL A 18 4.08 -3.28 3.10
CA VAL A 18 2.72 -2.83 2.81
C VAL A 18 2.70 -1.90 1.60
N ALA A 19 3.62 -0.93 1.54
CA ALA A 19 3.75 -0.04 0.38
C ALA A 19 4.08 -0.83 -0.91
N TYR A 20 4.97 -1.81 -0.81
CA TYR A 20 5.30 -2.71 -1.92
C TYR A 20 4.12 -3.57 -2.34
N GLY A 21 3.31 -4.04 -1.39
CA GLY A 21 2.06 -4.75 -1.66
C GLY A 21 1.07 -3.91 -2.47
N PHE A 22 0.90 -2.63 -2.13
CA PHE A 22 0.06 -1.72 -2.93
C PHE A 22 0.62 -1.48 -4.33
N TYR A 23 1.93 -1.41 -4.47
CA TYR A 23 2.58 -1.30 -5.77
C TYR A 23 2.31 -2.53 -6.65
N LEU A 24 2.49 -3.74 -6.11
CA LEU A 24 2.19 -4.98 -6.83
C LEU A 24 0.70 -5.10 -7.18
N LEU A 25 -0.20 -4.71 -6.27
CA LEU A 25 -1.63 -4.67 -6.53
C LEU A 25 -1.97 -3.70 -7.67
N PHE A 26 -1.36 -2.52 -7.69
CA PHE A 26 -1.53 -1.55 -8.77
C PHE A 26 -1.06 -2.14 -10.11
N LEU A 27 0.11 -2.76 -10.16
CA LEU A 27 0.62 -3.39 -11.37
C LEU A 27 -0.29 -4.52 -11.86
N LEU A 28 -0.81 -5.35 -10.94
CA LEU A 28 -1.74 -6.42 -11.26
C LEU A 28 -3.03 -5.86 -11.89
N LEU A 29 -3.62 -4.84 -11.26
CA LEU A 29 -4.82 -4.18 -11.76
C LEU A 29 -4.56 -3.52 -13.11
N LEU A 30 -3.42 -2.84 -13.26
CA LEU A 30 -3.03 -2.18 -14.49
C LEU A 30 -2.86 -3.19 -15.64
N ASP A 31 -2.13 -4.30 -15.43
CA ASP A 31 -1.98 -5.34 -16.45
C ASP A 31 -3.34 -5.95 -16.85
N THR A 32 -4.19 -6.21 -15.85
CA THR A 32 -5.53 -6.76 -16.07
C THR A 32 -6.40 -5.79 -16.87
N PHE A 33 -6.48 -4.53 -16.48
CA PHE A 33 -7.31 -3.55 -17.17
C PHE A 33 -6.73 -3.14 -18.52
N LEU A 34 -5.41 -3.15 -18.73
CA LEU A 34 -4.80 -2.91 -20.04
C LEU A 34 -5.25 -3.94 -21.08
N ARG A 35 -5.52 -5.18 -20.66
CA ARG A 35 -6.07 -6.25 -21.53
C ARG A 35 -7.55 -6.06 -21.84
N ILE A 36 -8.30 -5.35 -20.98
CA ILE A 36 -9.75 -5.13 -21.12
C ILE A 36 -10.03 -3.81 -21.85
N ASN A 37 -9.51 -2.70 -21.32
CA ASN A 37 -9.71 -1.35 -21.84
C ASN A 37 -8.50 -0.46 -21.51
N ARG A 38 -7.64 -0.24 -22.52
CA ARG A 38 -6.40 0.53 -22.37
C ARG A 38 -6.62 1.96 -21.89
N THR A 39 -7.66 2.63 -22.37
CA THR A 39 -7.91 4.05 -22.05
C THR A 39 -8.26 4.24 -20.58
N LEU A 40 -9.03 3.30 -20.00
CA LEU A 40 -9.46 3.38 -18.61
C LEU A 40 -8.58 2.58 -17.64
N ALA A 41 -7.60 1.82 -18.14
CA ALA A 41 -6.76 0.96 -17.31
C ALA A 41 -6.02 1.73 -16.21
N PHE A 42 -5.37 2.83 -16.59
CA PHE A 42 -4.64 3.67 -15.65
C PHE A 42 -5.55 4.37 -14.62
N PRO A 43 -6.61 5.11 -15.01
CA PRO A 43 -7.44 5.81 -14.03
C PRO A 43 -8.16 4.84 -13.07
N ILE A 44 -8.61 3.67 -13.54
CA ILE A 44 -9.30 2.70 -12.68
C ILE A 44 -8.31 2.05 -11.69
N SER A 45 -7.16 1.56 -12.16
CA SER A 45 -6.16 0.96 -11.28
C SER A 45 -5.64 1.96 -10.25
N ALA A 46 -5.38 3.21 -10.66
CA ALA A 46 -4.94 4.27 -9.76
C ALA A 46 -6.01 4.60 -8.71
N LEU A 47 -7.27 4.74 -9.12
CA LEU A 47 -8.37 5.06 -8.21
C LEU A 47 -8.57 3.97 -7.16
N ILE A 48 -8.59 2.69 -7.58
CA ILE A 48 -8.73 1.56 -6.66
C ILE A 48 -7.57 1.52 -5.67
N THR A 49 -6.33 1.62 -6.16
CA THR A 49 -5.15 1.59 -5.28
C THR A 49 -5.13 2.77 -4.31
N LEU A 50 -5.44 3.99 -4.77
CA LEU A 50 -5.47 5.17 -3.91
C LEU A 50 -6.55 5.08 -2.82
N VAL A 51 -7.74 4.58 -3.16
CA VAL A 51 -8.80 4.34 -2.17
C VAL A 51 -8.34 3.35 -1.11
N LEU A 52 -7.72 2.24 -1.51
CA LEU A 52 -7.21 1.25 -0.57
C LEU A 52 -6.09 1.80 0.33
N ILE A 53 -5.16 2.59 -0.25
CA ILE A 53 -4.12 3.29 0.52
C ILE A 53 -4.79 4.22 1.54
N ALA A 54 -5.75 5.04 1.12
CA ALA A 54 -6.45 5.97 2.00
C ALA A 54 -7.16 5.24 3.16
N LEU A 55 -7.89 4.16 2.87
CA LEU A 55 -8.53 3.34 3.89
C LEU A 55 -7.52 2.72 4.86
N THR A 56 -6.36 2.29 4.36
CA THR A 56 -5.30 1.69 5.18
C THR A 56 -4.64 2.72 6.09
N VAL A 57 -4.35 3.91 5.57
CA VAL A 57 -3.85 5.04 6.35
C VAL A 57 -4.85 5.44 7.42
N LEU A 58 -6.14 5.61 7.06
CA LEU A 58 -7.20 5.91 8.00
C LEU A 58 -7.32 4.84 9.11
N TYR A 59 -7.21 3.56 8.75
CA TYR A 59 -7.19 2.46 9.71
C TYR A 59 -6.00 2.58 10.67
N TYR A 60 -4.79 2.81 10.17
CA TYR A 60 -3.60 2.96 11.01
C TYR A 60 -3.65 4.18 11.92
N VAL A 61 -4.13 5.32 11.42
CA VAL A 61 -4.34 6.55 12.21
C VAL A 61 -5.34 6.27 13.33
N LYS A 62 -6.51 5.68 13.01
CA LYS A 62 -7.57 5.39 13.98
C LYS A 62 -7.10 4.48 15.12
N HIS A 63 -6.22 3.52 14.81
CA HIS A 63 -5.72 2.55 15.80
C HIS A 63 -4.37 2.95 16.43
N LYS A 64 -3.85 4.16 16.15
CA LYS A 64 -2.52 4.62 16.58
C LYS A 64 -1.40 3.60 16.29
N ARG A 65 -1.53 2.88 15.16
CA ARG A 65 -0.56 1.85 14.70
C ARG A 65 0.41 2.38 13.66
N LEU A 66 0.39 3.68 13.39
CA LEU A 66 1.38 4.31 12.54
C LEU A 66 2.78 4.11 13.14
N PRO A 67 3.78 3.77 12.32
CA PRO A 67 5.18 3.84 12.73
C PRO A 67 5.56 5.31 12.96
N LEU A 68 5.37 5.77 14.19
CA LEU A 68 5.95 6.99 14.75
C LEU A 68 6.87 6.58 15.90
#